data_AF-A0A2V9Z178-F1
#
_entry.id   AF-A0A2V9Z178-F1
#
_cell.length_a   1.000
_cell.length_b   1.000
_cell.length_c   1.000
_cell.angle_alpha   90.00
_cell.angle_beta   90.00
_cell.angle_gamma   90.00
#
_symmetry.space_group_name_H-M   'P 1'
#
loop_
_entity.id
_entity.type
_entity.pdbx_description
1 polymer ?
#
loop_
_entity_poly.entity_id
_entity_poly.type
_entity_poly.pdbx_seq_one_letter_code
_entity_poly.pdbx_strand_id
1 'polypeptide(L)'
;MSERRQKNRPEQGVLAFAVESRSDAPTATEEGTETPVAKRKSESLAGTERLMEEVCGLENCKQALQRVKANKGSPGVDGMTVEELPEYLKQHGLEIGGQLRNGTYQPRPVKRVEISKPDG
;
A
#
# COMPACT_ATOMS: atom_id res chain seq x y z
N MET A 1 -21.49 -56.98 -17.42
CA MET A 1 -22.04 -55.61 -17.27
C MET A 1 -20.86 -54.69 -16.92
N SER A 2 -19.91 -54.49 -17.83
CA SER A 2 -19.90 -53.45 -18.88
C SER A 2 -19.62 -52.06 -18.26
N GLU A 3 -18.37 -51.57 -18.37
CA GLU A 3 -17.95 -50.47 -19.28
C GLU A 3 -18.25 -49.07 -18.68
N ARG A 4 -17.33 -48.09 -18.53
CA ARG A 4 -16.38 -47.52 -19.50
C ARG A 4 -15.29 -46.70 -18.78
N ARG A 5 -14.07 -46.78 -19.33
CA ARG A 5 -12.88 -45.96 -19.02
C ARG A 5 -12.97 -44.55 -19.64
N GLN A 6 -12.22 -43.61 -19.07
CA GLN A 6 -11.38 -42.58 -19.71
C GLN A 6 -10.44 -42.04 -18.59
N LYS A 7 -9.19 -42.50 -18.40
CA LYS A 7 -7.90 -42.14 -19.08
C LYS A 7 -7.95 -40.72 -19.65
N ASN A 8 -7.08 -39.80 -19.21
CA ASN A 8 -5.82 -39.49 -19.90
C ASN A 8 -4.78 -38.81 -18.98
N ARG A 9 -3.54 -39.32 -19.02
CA ARG A 9 -2.29 -38.76 -18.48
C ARG A 9 -1.73 -37.71 -19.49
N PRO A 10 -0.78 -36.84 -19.10
CA PRO A 10 -0.30 -35.73 -19.91
C PRO A 10 0.78 -36.19 -20.89
N GLU A 11 0.82 -35.58 -22.07
CA GLU A 11 1.96 -35.70 -22.99
C GLU A 11 2.60 -34.32 -23.22
N GLN A 12 3.92 -34.39 -23.27
CA GLN A 12 4.89 -33.31 -23.32
C GLN A 12 5.29 -33.04 -24.77
N GLY A 13 5.81 -31.85 -25.04
CA GLY A 13 6.57 -31.52 -26.26
C GLY A 13 5.75 -30.78 -27.32
N VAL A 14 6.28 -29.83 -28.09
CA VAL A 14 7.65 -29.38 -28.34
C VAL A 14 7.56 -27.89 -28.72
N LEU A 15 8.47 -27.06 -28.23
CA LEU A 15 8.70 -25.69 -28.71
C LEU A 15 9.34 -25.78 -30.11
N ALA A 16 8.57 -25.49 -31.16
CA ALA A 16 9.10 -25.35 -32.51
C ALA A 16 9.30 -23.85 -32.81
N PHE A 17 10.55 -23.40 -32.69
CA PHE A 17 11.01 -22.19 -33.37
C PHE A 17 11.27 -22.56 -34.84
N ALA A 18 10.42 -22.09 -35.74
CA ALA A 18 10.75 -22.04 -37.17
C ALA A 18 11.16 -20.61 -37.51
N VAL A 19 12.47 -20.40 -37.63
CA VAL A 19 13.03 -19.25 -38.35
C VAL A 19 13.04 -19.63 -39.83
N GLU A 20 12.27 -18.92 -40.65
CA GLU A 20 12.50 -18.92 -42.09
C GLU A 20 12.43 -17.48 -42.60
N SER A 21 13.58 -17.01 -43.08
CA SER A 21 13.67 -15.84 -43.95
C SER A 21 13.04 -16.17 -45.29
N ARG A 22 12.10 -15.34 -45.76
CA ARG A 22 11.97 -14.97 -47.18
C ARG A 22 11.00 -13.80 -47.34
N SER A 23 11.51 -12.82 -48.07
CA SER A 23 10.92 -11.55 -48.49
C SER A 23 9.70 -11.72 -49.39
N ASP A 24 8.60 -11.02 -49.08
CA ASP A 24 7.80 -10.21 -50.02
C ASP A 24 6.70 -9.47 -49.25
N ALA A 25 6.52 -8.17 -49.49
CA ALA A 25 5.52 -7.35 -48.82
C ALA A 25 4.29 -7.15 -49.71
N PRO A 26 3.08 -7.45 -49.23
CA PRO A 26 1.87 -6.81 -49.70
C PRO A 26 1.28 -5.91 -48.60
N THR A 27 1.24 -4.62 -48.90
CA THR A 27 0.46 -3.60 -48.19
C THR A 27 -1.03 -3.83 -48.42
N ALA A 28 -1.80 -4.10 -47.36
CA ALA A 28 -3.25 -3.82 -47.35
C ALA A 28 -3.80 -3.88 -45.92
N THR A 29 -4.23 -2.70 -45.46
CA THR A 29 -5.45 -2.44 -44.67
C THR A 29 -5.60 -3.18 -43.33
N GLU A 30 -5.16 -2.49 -42.27
CA GLU A 30 -5.99 -2.06 -41.14
C GLU A 30 -7.32 -2.82 -40.97
N GLU A 31 -7.34 -3.82 -40.09
CA GLU A 31 -8.51 -4.11 -39.27
C GLU A 31 -8.05 -5.00 -38.10
N GLY A 32 -7.33 -4.36 -37.17
CA GLY A 32 -7.13 -4.94 -35.85
C GLY A 32 -8.50 -5.12 -35.20
N THR A 33 -8.91 -6.36 -34.98
CA THR A 33 -10.09 -6.65 -34.16
C THR A 33 -9.74 -6.33 -32.71
N GLU A 34 -9.75 -5.06 -32.35
CA GLU A 34 -9.67 -4.64 -30.96
C GLU A 34 -10.95 -5.12 -30.27
N THR A 35 -10.82 -6.18 -29.48
CA THR A 35 -11.85 -6.54 -28.52
C THR A 35 -12.06 -5.33 -27.60
N PRO A 36 -13.30 -4.85 -27.42
CA PRO A 36 -13.52 -3.72 -26.54
C PRO A 36 -13.12 -4.17 -25.13
N VAL A 37 -12.03 -3.61 -24.61
CA VAL A 37 -11.67 -3.76 -23.21
C VAL A 37 -12.88 -3.27 -22.43
N ALA A 38 -13.57 -4.19 -21.76
CA ALA A 38 -14.65 -3.85 -20.85
C ALA A 38 -14.11 -2.77 -19.92
N LYS A 39 -14.75 -1.58 -19.94
CA LYS A 39 -14.47 -0.54 -18.96
C LYS A 39 -14.58 -1.21 -17.60
N ARG A 40 -13.45 -1.44 -16.94
CA ARG A 40 -13.45 -1.78 -15.52
C ARG A 40 -14.15 -0.60 -14.89
N LYS A 41 -15.38 -0.80 -14.39
CA LYS A 41 -15.93 0.13 -13.42
C LYS A 41 -14.85 0.19 -12.35
N SER A 42 -14.25 1.35 -12.13
CA SER A 42 -13.36 1.50 -10.99
C SER A 42 -14.21 1.14 -9.78
N GLU A 43 -13.97 -0.02 -9.19
CA GLU A 43 -14.54 -0.37 -7.90
C GLU A 43 -13.83 0.48 -6.83
N SER A 44 -13.93 1.81 -6.96
CA SER A 44 -13.47 2.75 -5.95
C SER A 44 -14.54 2.78 -4.86
N LEU A 45 -14.55 1.74 -4.03
CA LEU A 45 -15.42 1.65 -2.86
C LEU A 45 -14.88 2.41 -1.64
N ALA A 46 -13.74 3.07 -1.75
CA ALA A 46 -13.27 4.03 -0.76
C ALA A 46 -12.65 5.21 -1.48
N GLY A 47 -13.34 6.35 -1.48
CA GLY A 47 -12.74 7.61 -1.89
C GLY A 47 -11.58 7.92 -0.94
N THR A 48 -10.35 7.70 -1.41
CA THR A 48 -9.12 8.05 -0.68
C THR A 48 -9.00 9.56 -0.44
N GLU A 49 -9.90 10.35 -1.01
CA GLU A 49 -9.98 11.80 -0.92
C GLU A 49 -10.12 12.31 0.53
N ARG A 50 -10.57 11.49 1.49
CA ARG A 50 -10.81 11.91 2.89
C ARG A 50 -9.97 11.22 3.97
N LEU A 51 -8.91 10.51 3.59
CA LEU A 51 -8.12 9.72 4.53
C LEU A 51 -7.47 10.57 5.63
N MET A 52 -7.01 11.79 5.30
CA MET A 52 -6.34 12.65 6.29
C MET A 52 -7.33 13.19 7.33
N GLU A 53 -8.58 13.43 6.93
CA GLU A 53 -9.67 13.82 7.82
C GLU A 53 -9.98 12.71 8.82
N GLU A 54 -9.99 11.46 8.37
CA GLU A 54 -10.18 10.27 9.21
C GLU A 54 -8.98 10.05 10.16
N VAL A 55 -7.75 10.20 9.66
CA VAL A 55 -6.52 10.11 10.47
C VAL A 55 -6.53 11.14 11.60
N CYS A 56 -6.89 12.39 11.29
CA CYS A 56 -7.02 13.47 12.27
C CYS A 56 -8.36 13.45 13.03
N GLY A 57 -9.16 12.40 12.87
CA GLY A 57 -10.44 12.22 13.55
C GLY A 57 -10.26 12.00 15.06
N LEU A 58 -11.13 12.61 15.87
CA LEU A 58 -11.04 12.57 17.34
C LEU A 58 -10.90 11.16 17.90
N GLU A 59 -11.71 10.23 17.41
CA GLU A 59 -11.73 8.85 17.90
C GLU A 59 -10.44 8.10 17.53
N ASN A 60 -9.97 8.28 16.29
CA ASN A 60 -8.69 7.71 15.86
C ASN A 60 -7.52 8.27 16.69
N CYS A 61 -7.46 9.59 16.91
CA CYS A 61 -6.44 10.23 17.73
C CYS A 61 -6.46 9.72 19.19
N LYS A 62 -7.64 9.49 19.78
CA LYS A 62 -7.75 8.90 21.13
C LYS A 62 -7.19 7.49 21.18
N GLN A 63 -7.54 6.64 20.21
CA GLN A 63 -7.03 5.28 20.12
C GLN A 63 -5.52 5.22 19.86
N ALA A 64 -5.01 6.14 19.04
CA ALA A 64 -3.58 6.30 18.81
C ALA A 64 -2.86 6.71 20.10
N LEU A 65 -3.38 7.69 20.84
CA LEU A 65 -2.81 8.12 22.12
C LEU A 65 -2.75 6.97 23.14
N GLN A 66 -3.81 6.17 23.23
CA GLN A 66 -3.84 4.99 24.11
C GLN A 66 -2.74 3.98 23.75
N ARG A 67 -2.56 3.70 22.46
CA ARG A 67 -1.50 2.79 21.99
C ARG A 67 -0.09 3.33 22.27
N VAL A 68 0.14 4.62 22.03
CA VAL A 68 1.44 5.26 22.33
C VAL A 68 1.77 5.14 23.81
N LYS A 69 0.80 5.38 24.69
CA LYS A 69 0.96 5.19 26.14
C LYS A 69 1.25 3.74 26.51
N ALA A 70 0.58 2.78 25.87
CA ALA A 70 0.80 1.35 26.13
C ALA A 70 2.20 0.88 25.72
N ASN A 71 2.79 1.48 24.69
CA ASN A 71 4.14 1.12 24.21
C ASN A 71 5.26 1.54 25.16
N LYS A 72 5.05 2.55 26.02
CA LYS A 72 6.02 3.02 27.03
C LYS A 72 7.43 3.30 26.46
N GLY A 73 7.48 3.79 25.22
CA GLY A 73 8.73 4.08 24.53
C GLY A 73 9.52 5.21 25.19
N SER A 74 10.83 5.24 24.96
CA SER A 74 11.69 6.34 25.43
C SER A 74 11.39 7.65 24.68
N PRO A 75 11.59 8.82 25.32
CA PRO A 75 11.40 10.12 24.68
C PRO A 75 12.25 10.33 23.42
N GLY A 76 11.70 11.13 22.50
CA GLY A 76 12.37 11.56 21.28
C GLY A 76 13.45 12.62 21.50
N VAL A 77 13.80 13.33 20.42
CA VAL A 77 14.81 14.42 20.44
C VAL A 77 14.39 15.61 21.31
N ASP A 78 13.10 15.74 21.56
CA ASP A 78 12.49 16.81 22.35
C ASP A 78 12.38 16.48 23.84
N GLY A 79 12.70 15.25 24.24
CA GLY A 79 12.66 14.84 25.64
C GLY A 79 11.25 14.66 26.22
N MET A 80 10.19 14.79 25.41
CA MET A 80 8.80 14.67 25.88
C MET A 80 8.45 13.22 26.23
N THR A 81 7.90 13.00 27.43
CA THR A 81 7.47 11.67 27.87
C THR A 81 6.03 11.35 27.45
N VAL A 82 5.65 10.07 27.50
CA VAL A 82 4.28 9.64 27.15
C VAL A 82 3.22 10.15 28.14
N GLU A 83 3.62 10.51 29.35
CA GLU A 83 2.78 11.11 30.38
C GLU A 83 2.45 12.58 30.08
N GLU A 84 3.38 13.31 29.46
CA GLU A 84 3.24 14.74 29.10
C GLU A 84 2.44 14.94 27.81
N LEU A 85 2.47 13.95 26.91
CA LEU A 85 1.83 13.99 25.60
C LEU A 85 0.34 14.42 25.60
N PRO A 86 -0.54 13.99 26.52
CA PRO A 86 -1.93 14.40 26.53
C PRO A 86 -2.11 15.90 26.73
N GLU A 87 -1.30 16.53 27.59
CA GLU A 87 -1.39 17.96 27.87
C GLU A 87 -0.86 18.75 26.68
N TYR A 88 0.23 18.29 26.07
CA TYR A 88 0.75 18.86 24.84
C TYR A 88 -0.29 18.82 23.70
N LEU A 89 -0.98 17.69 23.51
CA LEU A 89 -2.01 17.56 22.47
C LEU A 89 -3.26 18.42 22.73
N LYS A 90 -3.59 18.74 23.99
CA LYS A 90 -4.67 19.70 24.27
C LYS A 90 -4.30 21.11 23.78
N GLN A 91 -3.04 21.50 23.94
CA GLN A 91 -2.56 22.84 23.58
C GLN A 91 -2.30 22.97 22.07
N HIS A 92 -1.69 21.95 21.46
CA HIS A 92 -1.18 22.01 20.08
C HIS A 92 -1.91 21.12 19.08
N GLY A 93 -2.80 20.22 19.53
CA GLY A 93 -3.41 19.20 18.67
C GLY A 93 -4.26 19.77 17.52
N LEU A 94 -4.96 20.89 17.75
CA LEU A 94 -5.73 21.56 16.68
C LEU A 94 -4.81 22.13 15.59
N GLU A 95 -3.70 22.76 15.99
CA GLU A 95 -2.71 23.31 15.07
C GLU A 95 -2.05 22.20 14.25
N ILE A 96 -1.57 21.15 14.92
CA ILE A 96 -0.95 19.97 14.27
C ILE A 96 -1.93 19.32 13.30
N GLY A 97 -3.19 19.12 13.71
CA GLY A 97 -4.22 18.56 12.84
C GLY A 97 -4.52 19.43 11.61
N GLY A 98 -4.42 20.76 11.74
CA GLY A 98 -4.51 21.68 10.60
C GLY A 98 -3.31 21.54 9.65
N GLN A 99 -2.09 21.49 10.22
CA GLN A 99 -0.84 21.31 9.47
C GLN A 99 -0.75 19.94 8.76
N LEU A 100 -1.40 18.91 9.28
CA LEU A 100 -1.47 17.61 8.62
C LEU A 100 -2.42 17.65 7.41
N ARG A 101 -3.58 18.31 7.56
CA ARG A 101 -4.57 18.44 6.48
C ARG A 101 -4.10 19.32 5.32
N ASN A 102 -3.32 20.37 5.61
CA ASN A 102 -2.77 21.25 4.59
C ASN A 102 -1.41 20.78 4.03
N GLY A 103 -0.84 19.70 4.58
CA GLY A 103 0.45 19.15 4.17
C GLY A 103 1.69 19.95 4.61
N THR A 104 1.57 20.87 5.58
CA THR A 104 2.71 21.69 6.04
C THR A 104 3.38 21.16 7.31
N TYR A 105 2.86 20.09 7.92
CA TYR A 105 3.43 19.52 9.14
C TYR A 105 4.83 18.94 8.87
N GLN A 106 5.82 19.39 9.64
CA GLN A 106 7.18 18.87 9.58
C GLN A 106 7.47 18.04 10.84
N PRO A 107 7.58 16.71 10.72
CA PRO A 107 7.91 15.87 11.85
C PRO A 107 9.34 16.14 12.34
N ARG A 108 9.55 16.02 13.65
CA ARG A 108 10.89 16.12 14.25
C ARG A 108 11.75 14.92 13.84
N PRO A 109 13.08 15.10 13.71
CA PRO A 109 13.99 14.00 13.43
C PRO A 109 13.96 12.94 14.54
N VAL A 110 14.22 11.68 14.18
CA VAL A 110 14.26 10.57 15.14
C VAL A 110 15.55 10.61 15.97
N LYS A 111 15.43 10.34 17.27
CA LYS A 111 16.59 10.23 18.17
C LYS A 111 17.33 8.92 17.93
N ARG A 112 18.62 9.01 17.59
CA ARG A 112 19.49 7.83 17.51
C ARG A 112 19.81 7.33 18.92
N VAL A 113 19.67 6.04 19.13
CA VAL A 113 20.05 5.35 20.38
C VAL A 113 20.80 4.09 19.98
N GLU A 114 21.98 3.90 20.55
CA GLU A 114 22.71 2.64 20.43
C GLU A 114 22.02 1.60 21.30
N ILE A 115 21.58 0.52 20.66
CA ILE A 115 20.98 -0.63 21.32
C ILE A 115 21.88 -1.84 21.12
N SER A 116 22.40 -2.39 22.20
CA SER A 116 23.13 -3.66 22.13
C SER A 116 22.16 -4.75 21.71
N LYS A 117 22.46 -5.43 20.60
CA LYS A 117 21.73 -6.63 20.20
C LYS A 117 22.13 -7.77 21.13
N PRO A 118 21.23 -8.74 21.37
CA PRO A 118 21.50 -9.83 22.31
C PRO A 118 22.77 -10.64 21.97
N ASP A 119 23.14 -10.75 20.68
CA ASP A 119 24.28 -11.57 20.22
C ASP A 119 25.50 -10.76 19.75
N GLY A 120 25.49 -9.42 19.90
CA GLY A 120 26.53 -8.52 19.37
C GLY A 120 26.15 -7.86 18.05
#